data_AF-A0A6B3EJS4-F1
#
_entry.id   AF-A0A6B3EJS4-F1
#
_cell.length_a   1.000
_cell.length_b   1.000
_cell.length_c   1.000
_cell.angle_alpha   90.00
_cell.angle_beta   90.00
_cell.angle_gamma   90.00
#
_symmetry.space_group_name_H-M   'P 1'
#
loop_
_entity.id
_entity.type
_entity.pdbx_description
1 polymer ?
#
loop_
_entity_poly.entity_id
_entity_poly.type
_entity_poly.pdbx_seq_one_letter_code
_entity_poly.pdbx_strand_id
1 'polypeptide(L)'
;LTSTNKASSHLYWQRVDVKGTPYLIAGAEVSDGGPTGYLRKSLSSEADDLESLAWSLGIATTLALLVAALLAQAAATTVLKPVHRLGVAAKRLGEGKLSTRLRVSGTDELAELSRTFNDAAAALEQRVADMSAREEASRRFVADMSHELRTPLTAITAVT
;
A
#
# COMPACT_ATOMS: atom_id res chain seq x y z
N LEU A 1 -60.61 18.95 -50.61
CA LEU A 1 -61.45 19.26 -49.44
C LEU A 1 -60.59 19.01 -48.20
N THR A 2 -59.53 19.79 -47.98
CA THR A 2 -59.56 21.14 -47.40
C THR A 2 -60.16 21.13 -45.99
N SER A 3 -59.35 20.88 -44.97
CA SER A 3 -59.22 21.84 -43.86
C SER A 3 -57.94 21.59 -43.09
N THR A 4 -57.07 22.58 -43.20
CA THR A 4 -55.88 22.85 -42.41
C THR A 4 -56.28 22.92 -40.94
N ASN A 5 -56.00 21.91 -40.12
CA ASN A 5 -56.00 22.12 -38.67
C ASN A 5 -54.68 22.78 -38.28
N LYS A 6 -54.65 24.09 -38.47
CA LYS A 6 -53.58 25.02 -38.09
C LYS A 6 -53.79 25.45 -36.63
N ALA A 7 -54.01 24.51 -35.71
CA ALA A 7 -53.86 24.81 -34.30
C ALA A 7 -52.37 24.68 -33.99
N SER A 8 -51.62 25.76 -34.24
CA SER A 8 -50.27 25.93 -33.71
C SER A 8 -50.37 26.01 -32.18
N SER A 9 -50.53 24.85 -31.56
CA SER A 9 -50.48 24.68 -30.12
C SER A 9 -49.04 24.94 -29.71
N HIS A 10 -48.74 26.21 -29.44
CA HIS A 10 -47.46 26.61 -28.90
C HIS A 10 -47.38 26.07 -27.47
N LEU A 11 -46.73 24.91 -27.33
CA LEU A 11 -46.50 24.32 -26.03
C LEU A 11 -45.40 25.12 -25.35
N TYR A 12 -45.76 25.87 -24.31
CA TYR A 12 -44.78 26.59 -23.50
C TYR A 12 -44.48 25.75 -22.26
N TRP A 13 -43.23 25.28 -22.14
CA TRP A 13 -42.72 24.69 -20.92
C TRP A 13 -41.78 25.68 -20.23
N GLN A 14 -42.01 25.92 -18.95
CA GLN A 14 -41.11 26.72 -18.14
C GLN A 14 -40.89 26.02 -16.81
N ARG A 15 -39.61 25.86 -16.44
CA ARG A 15 -39.23 25.50 -15.07
C ARG A 15 -39.39 26.75 -14.21
N VAL A 16 -40.22 26.67 -13.19
CA VAL A 16 -40.44 27.77 -12.24
C VAL A 16 -40.16 27.23 -10.85
N ASP A 17 -39.35 27.97 -10.09
CA ASP A 17 -39.14 27.67 -8.68
C ASP A 17 -40.20 28.41 -7.87
N VAL A 18 -41.03 27.68 -7.13
CA VAL A 18 -42.07 28.27 -6.29
C VAL A 18 -41.80 27.84 -4.86
N LYS A 19 -41.37 28.80 -4.02
CA LYS A 19 -41.03 28.58 -2.60
C LYS A 19 -39.99 27.46 -2.38
N GLY A 20 -38.96 27.38 -3.23
CA GLY A 20 -37.86 26.40 -3.11
C GLY A 20 -38.18 25.03 -3.69
N THR A 21 -39.37 24.85 -4.29
CA THR A 21 -39.76 23.61 -4.96
C THR A 21 -39.75 23.83 -6.47
N PRO A 22 -38.93 23.10 -7.24
CA PRO A 22 -38.93 23.22 -8.68
C PRO A 22 -40.20 22.58 -9.25
N TYR A 23 -40.97 23.36 -10.00
CA TYR A 23 -42.13 22.88 -10.76
C TYR A 23 -41.88 23.01 -12.25
N LEU A 24 -42.36 22.03 -13.02
CA LEU A 24 -42.50 22.16 -14.45
C LEU A 24 -43.94 22.57 -14.75
N ILE A 25 -44.11 23.75 -15.34
CA ILE A 25 -45.40 24.26 -15.79
C ILE A 25 -45.44 24.12 -17.31
N ALA A 26 -46.39 23.35 -17.82
CA ALA A 26 -46.67 23.24 -19.24
C ALA A 26 -48.05 23.82 -19.53
N GLY A 27 -48.12 24.79 -20.44
CA GLY A 27 -49.36 25.41 -20.90
C GLY A 27 -49.59 25.08 -22.37
N ALA A 28 -50.82 24.68 -22.70
CA ALA A 28 -51.25 24.52 -24.09
C ALA A 28 -52.61 25.20 -24.29
N GLU A 29 -52.72 25.95 -25.38
CA GLU A 29 -53.98 26.56 -25.81
C GLU A 29 -54.79 25.53 -26.59
N VAL A 30 -56.02 25.26 -26.14
CA VAL A 30 -56.85 24.16 -26.66
C VAL A 30 -57.53 24.54 -28.00
N SER A 31 -57.70 25.83 -28.29
CA SER A 31 -58.03 26.40 -29.61
C SER A 31 -57.73 27.90 -29.58
N ASP A 32 -57.51 28.56 -30.73
CA ASP A 32 -57.34 30.03 -30.81
C ASP A 32 -58.45 30.76 -30.02
N GLY A 33 -58.10 31.36 -28.87
CA GLY A 33 -59.02 32.07 -27.97
C GLY A 33 -59.76 31.21 -26.92
N GLY A 34 -59.41 29.93 -26.77
CA GLY A 34 -59.97 29.00 -25.78
C GLY A 34 -59.25 29.02 -24.43
N PRO A 35 -59.81 28.39 -23.37
CA PRO A 35 -59.18 28.37 -22.04
C PRO A 35 -57.82 27.67 -22.08
N THR A 36 -56.79 28.34 -21.56
CA THR A 36 -55.44 27.77 -21.40
C THR A 36 -55.43 26.78 -20.23
N GLY A 37 -55.13 25.51 -20.52
CA GLY A 37 -54.89 24.51 -19.49
C GLY A 37 -53.43 24.56 -19.01
N TYR A 38 -53.21 24.55 -17.69
CA TYR A 38 -51.87 24.46 -17.09
C TYR A 38 -51.72 23.12 -16.36
N LEU A 39 -50.67 22.36 -16.69
CA LEU A 39 -50.26 21.19 -15.93
C LEU A 39 -49.07 21.59 -15.04
N ARG A 40 -49.19 21.37 -13.72
CA ARG A 40 -48.10 21.59 -12.76
C ARG A 40 -47.64 20.24 -12.21
N LYS A 41 -46.45 19.78 -12.62
CA LYS A 41 -45.79 18.60 -12.03
C LYS A 41 -44.70 19.05 -11.06
N SER A 42 -44.74 18.55 -9.83
CA SER A 42 -43.66 18.77 -8.86
C SER A 42 -42.44 17.95 -9.27
N LEU A 43 -41.26 18.57 -9.33
CA LEU A 43 -39.97 17.88 -9.52
C LEU A 43 -39.28 17.59 -8.17
N SER A 44 -39.92 17.91 -7.04
CA SER A 44 -39.39 17.59 -5.70
C SER A 44 -39.20 16.09 -5.50
N SER A 45 -40.10 15.25 -6.03
CA SER A 45 -40.00 13.80 -5.87
C SER A 45 -38.72 13.26 -6.55
N GLU A 46 -38.43 13.68 -7.78
CA GLU A 46 -37.17 13.31 -8.45
C GLU A 46 -35.93 13.90 -7.74
N ALA A 47 -36.02 15.08 -7.12
CA ALA A 47 -34.90 15.66 -6.38
C ALA A 47 -34.61 14.91 -5.08
N ASP A 48 -35.64 14.53 -4.33
CA ASP A 48 -35.53 13.76 -3.08
C ASP A 48 -34.97 12.36 -3.35
N ASP A 49 -35.40 11.72 -4.44
CA ASP A 49 -34.86 10.43 -4.88
C ASP A 49 -33.37 10.54 -5.22
N LEU A 50 -32.97 11.58 -5.95
CA LEU A 50 -31.56 11.81 -6.29
C LEU A 50 -30.70 12.10 -5.06
N GLU A 51 -31.22 12.85 -4.07
CA GLU A 51 -30.52 13.12 -2.82
C GLU A 51 -30.35 11.84 -1.98
N SER A 52 -31.38 11.01 -1.90
CA SER A 52 -31.33 9.71 -1.23
C SER A 52 -30.32 8.77 -1.87
N LEU A 53 -30.30 8.70 -3.22
CA LEU A 53 -29.27 7.97 -3.96
C LEU A 53 -27.88 8.53 -3.66
N ALA A 54 -27.69 9.85 -3.72
CA ALA A 54 -26.40 10.48 -3.47
C ALA A 54 -25.87 10.17 -2.06
N TRP A 55 -26.74 10.21 -1.05
CA TRP A 55 -26.37 9.84 0.32
C TRP A 55 -26.01 8.36 0.45
N SER A 56 -26.81 7.47 -0.14
CA SER A 56 -26.53 6.03 -0.09
C SER A 56 -25.20 5.68 -0.76
N LEU A 57 -24.89 6.29 -1.90
CA LEU A 57 -23.61 6.16 -2.59
C LEU A 57 -22.47 6.74 -1.74
N GLY A 58 -22.66 7.93 -1.16
CA GLY A 58 -21.68 8.57 -0.28
C GLY A 58 -21.31 7.68 0.91
N ILE A 59 -22.28 7.07 1.57
CA ILE A 59 -22.08 6.14 2.68
C ILE A 59 -21.35 4.88 2.19
N ALA A 60 -21.81 4.28 1.10
CA ALA A 60 -21.20 3.07 0.55
C ALA A 60 -19.73 3.29 0.15
N THR A 61 -19.43 4.38 -0.56
CA THR A 61 -18.06 4.76 -0.94
C THR A 61 -17.20 5.03 0.29
N THR A 62 -17.72 5.75 1.28
CA THR A 62 -16.99 6.04 2.52
C THR A 62 -16.61 4.74 3.25
N LEU A 63 -17.58 3.83 3.42
CA LEU A 63 -17.33 2.53 4.04
C LEU A 63 -16.31 1.70 3.25
N ALA A 64 -16.43 1.66 1.92
CA ALA A 64 -15.47 0.96 1.06
C ALA A 64 -14.04 1.50 1.21
N LEU A 65 -13.88 2.83 1.25
CA LEU A 65 -12.58 3.47 1.45
C LEU A 65 -12.00 3.18 2.83
N LEU A 66 -12.83 3.17 3.89
CA LEU A 66 -12.38 2.81 5.23
C LEU A 66 -11.88 1.37 5.29
N VAL A 67 -12.62 0.42 4.71
CA VAL A 67 -12.20 -0.99 4.65
C VAL A 67 -10.91 -1.13 3.84
N ALA A 68 -10.82 -0.48 2.68
CA ALA A 68 -9.62 -0.51 1.85
C ALA A 68 -8.39 0.05 2.60
N ALA A 69 -8.55 1.16 3.33
CA ALA A 69 -7.49 1.76 4.13
C ALA A 69 -7.03 0.83 5.28
N LEU A 70 -7.97 0.17 5.95
CA LEU A 70 -7.65 -0.80 7.00
C LEU A 70 -6.88 -2.01 6.45
N LEU A 71 -7.33 -2.57 5.32
CA LEU A 71 -6.64 -3.67 4.65
C LEU A 71 -5.24 -3.27 4.17
N ALA A 72 -5.10 -2.08 3.59
CA ALA A 72 -3.81 -1.56 3.16
C ALA A 72 -2.85 -1.37 4.35
N GLN A 73 -3.34 -0.83 5.47
CA GLN A 73 -2.54 -0.68 6.69
C GLN A 73 -2.14 -2.03 7.28
N ALA A 74 -3.06 -3.00 7.28
CA ALA A 74 -2.76 -4.37 7.70
C ALA A 74 -1.66 -4.98 6.83
N ALA A 75 -1.81 -4.99 5.50
CA ALA A 75 -0.80 -5.52 4.57
C ALA A 75 0.56 -4.82 4.70
N ALA A 76 0.57 -3.49 4.87
CA ALA A 76 1.80 -2.73 5.08
C ALA A 76 2.52 -3.15 6.37
N THR A 77 1.78 -3.47 7.43
CA THR A 77 2.34 -3.81 8.74
C THR A 77 2.69 -5.28 8.90
N THR A 78 1.92 -6.19 8.32
CA THR A 78 2.12 -7.64 8.44
C THR A 78 3.02 -8.22 7.36
N VAL A 79 3.11 -7.61 6.18
CA VAL A 79 3.91 -8.15 5.06
C VAL A 79 5.04 -7.21 4.68
N LEU A 80 4.72 -5.97 4.29
CA LEU A 80 5.71 -5.07 3.67
C LEU A 80 6.80 -4.62 4.66
N LYS A 81 6.43 -4.27 5.90
CA LYS A 81 7.39 -3.88 6.95
C LYS A 81 8.36 -5.02 7.30
N PRO A 82 7.94 -6.26 7.59
CA PRO A 82 8.86 -7.38 7.82
C PRO A 82 9.79 -7.66 6.64
N VAL A 83 9.28 -7.66 5.41
CA VAL A 83 10.09 -7.87 4.20
C VAL A 83 11.17 -6.80 4.05
N HIS A 84 10.81 -5.53 4.26
CA HIS A 84 11.77 -4.44 4.23
C HIS A 84 12.86 -4.60 5.31
N ARG A 85 12.48 -5.01 6.52
CA ARG A 85 13.43 -5.26 7.62
C ARG A 85 14.41 -6.40 7.28
N LEU A 86 13.92 -7.48 6.67
CA LEU A 86 14.76 -8.58 6.19
C LEU A 86 15.78 -8.07 5.17
N GLY A 87 15.35 -7.27 4.19
CA GLY A 87 16.26 -6.68 3.20
C GLY A 87 17.34 -5.79 3.83
N VAL A 88 16.98 -4.95 4.80
CA VAL A 88 17.94 -4.13 5.54
C VAL A 88 18.91 -4.99 6.35
N ALA A 89 18.42 -6.04 7.01
CA ALA A 89 19.25 -6.95 7.80
C ALA A 89 20.22 -7.73 6.92
N ALA A 90 19.77 -8.23 5.76
CA ALA A 90 20.62 -8.91 4.79
C ALA A 90 21.72 -7.99 4.25
N LYS A 91 21.39 -6.73 3.92
CA LYS A 91 22.40 -5.75 3.52
C LYS A 91 23.45 -5.53 4.62
N ARG A 92 23.01 -5.33 5.88
CA ARG A 92 23.93 -5.16 7.03
C ARG A 92 24.82 -6.38 7.24
N LEU A 93 24.27 -7.58 7.09
CA LEU A 93 25.03 -8.83 7.18
C LEU A 93 26.11 -8.88 6.09
N GLY A 94 25.77 -8.50 4.85
CA GLY A 94 26.72 -8.39 3.73
C GLY A 94 27.78 -7.30 3.92
N GLU A 95 27.49 -6.26 4.70
CA GLU A 95 28.47 -5.24 5.13
C GLU A 95 29.40 -5.73 6.27
N GLY A 96 29.30 -6.99 6.69
CA GLY A 96 30.13 -7.58 7.75
C GLY A 96 29.57 -7.39 9.16
N LYS A 97 28.35 -6.87 9.33
CA LYS A 97 27.70 -6.75 10.66
C LYS A 97 27.05 -8.09 11.05
N LEU A 98 27.90 -9.07 11.38
CA LEU A 98 27.50 -10.48 11.59
C LEU A 98 26.56 -10.71 12.78
N SER A 99 26.56 -9.80 13.76
CA SER A 99 25.64 -9.83 14.90
C SER A 99 24.22 -9.35 14.58
N THR A 100 23.93 -8.99 13.32
CA THR A 100 22.59 -8.57 12.91
C THR A 100 21.59 -9.71 13.08
N ARG A 101 20.46 -9.42 13.75
CA ARG A 101 19.35 -10.37 13.96
C ARG A 101 18.00 -9.71 13.66
N LEU A 102 17.06 -10.52 13.20
CA LEU A 102 15.66 -10.14 13.02
C LEU A 102 14.83 -10.57 14.22
N ARG A 103 13.88 -9.73 14.60
CA ARG A 103 12.85 -10.10 15.59
C ARG A 103 11.87 -11.05 14.91
N VAL A 104 11.78 -12.27 15.41
CA VAL A 104 10.76 -13.23 14.99
C VAL A 104 9.40 -12.76 15.52
N SER A 105 8.44 -12.56 14.62
CA SER A 105 7.07 -12.14 14.95
C SER A 105 6.12 -12.87 14.00
N GLY A 106 4.96 -13.29 14.51
CA GLY A 106 4.03 -14.16 13.77
C GLY A 106 4.32 -15.65 13.97
N THR A 107 3.44 -16.48 13.42
CA THR A 107 3.53 -17.96 13.41
C THR A 107 3.45 -18.53 12.00
N ASP A 108 3.67 -17.68 11.01
CA ASP A 108 3.52 -17.95 9.58
C ASP A 108 4.89 -18.05 8.88
N GLU A 109 4.87 -18.05 7.55
CA GLU A 109 6.03 -18.18 6.67
C GLU A 109 7.06 -17.04 6.88
N LEU A 110 6.63 -15.83 7.25
CA LEU A 110 7.54 -14.72 7.52
C LEU A 110 8.28 -14.89 8.84
N ALA A 111 7.62 -15.49 9.84
CA ALA A 111 8.26 -15.86 11.09
C ALA A 111 9.32 -16.95 10.85
N GLU A 112 9.01 -17.97 10.04
CA GLU A 112 9.97 -19.00 9.64
C GLU A 112 11.16 -18.40 8.88
N LEU A 113 10.91 -17.55 7.89
CA LEU A 113 11.97 -16.87 7.14
C LEU A 113 12.90 -16.05 8.06
N SER A 114 12.34 -15.40 9.08
CA SER A 114 13.13 -14.65 10.07
C SER A 114 14.02 -15.56 10.91
N ARG A 115 13.55 -16.77 11.28
CA ARG A 115 14.36 -17.78 11.98
C ARG A 115 15.49 -18.28 11.08
N THR A 116 15.17 -18.68 9.86
CA THR A 116 16.16 -19.15 8.86
C THR A 116 17.23 -18.10 8.60
N PHE A 117 16.86 -16.82 8.50
CA PHE A 117 17.84 -15.73 8.40
C PHE A 117 18.76 -15.66 9.62
N ASN A 118 18.19 -15.71 10.83
CA ASN A 118 18.97 -15.64 12.07
C ASN A 118 19.93 -16.82 12.21
N ASP A 119 19.49 -18.03 11.85
CA ASP A 119 20.32 -19.23 11.89
C ASP A 119 21.48 -19.13 10.88
N ALA A 120 21.21 -18.64 9.67
CA ALA A 120 22.24 -18.38 8.67
C ALA A 120 23.24 -17.31 9.14
N ALA A 121 22.76 -16.23 9.76
CA ALA A 121 23.61 -15.18 10.32
C ALA A 121 24.51 -15.71 11.45
N ALA A 122 23.97 -16.54 12.36
CA ALA A 122 24.73 -17.17 13.43
C ALA A 122 25.78 -18.14 12.90
N ALA A 123 25.43 -18.97 11.91
CA ALA A 123 26.36 -19.89 11.28
C ALA A 123 27.51 -19.14 10.56
N LEU A 124 27.21 -18.02 9.91
CA LEU A 124 28.21 -17.19 9.27
C LEU A 124 29.14 -16.53 10.30
N GLU A 125 28.58 -15.97 11.38
CA GLU A 125 29.34 -15.38 12.48
C GLU A 125 30.34 -16.39 13.08
N GLN A 126 29.87 -17.60 13.36
CA GLN A 126 30.72 -18.67 13.89
C GLN A 126 31.85 -19.03 12.92
N ARG A 127 31.57 -19.17 11.62
CA ARG A 127 32.59 -19.51 10.61
C ARG A 127 33.66 -18.43 10.51
N VAL A 128 33.28 -17.15 10.57
CA VAL A 128 34.23 -16.03 10.54
C VAL A 128 35.09 -16.02 11.81
N ALA A 129 34.49 -16.26 12.98
CA ALA A 129 35.23 -16.39 14.24
C ALA A 129 36.24 -17.54 14.18
N ASP A 130 35.82 -18.73 13.74
CA ASP A 130 36.68 -19.90 13.61
C ASP A 130 37.85 -19.64 12.64
N MET A 131 37.58 -18.96 11.52
CA MET A 131 38.63 -18.61 10.54
C MET A 131 39.66 -17.66 11.16
N SER A 132 39.22 -16.62 11.87
CA SER A 132 40.10 -15.68 12.55
C SER A 132 40.98 -16.37 13.60
N ALA A 133 40.42 -17.29 14.39
CA ALA A 133 41.16 -18.04 15.40
C ALA A 133 42.23 -18.94 14.78
N ARG A 134 41.94 -19.56 13.63
CA ARG A 134 42.92 -20.37 12.87
C ARG A 134 44.04 -19.53 12.29
N GLU A 135 43.73 -18.35 11.75
CA GLU A 135 44.74 -17.42 11.25
C GLU A 135 45.69 -16.98 12.36
N GLU A 136 45.16 -16.63 13.54
CA GLU A 136 45.99 -16.26 14.69
C GLU A 136 46.87 -17.41 15.15
N ALA A 137 46.33 -18.63 15.23
CA ALA A 137 47.10 -19.81 15.61
C ALA A 137 48.24 -20.09 14.62
N SER A 138 47.97 -19.97 13.32
CA SER A 138 48.98 -20.10 12.26
C SER A 138 50.09 -19.05 12.39
N ARG A 139 49.73 -17.78 12.64
CA ARG A 139 50.71 -16.70 12.85
C ARG A 139 51.60 -16.95 14.05
N ARG A 140 51.02 -17.38 15.19
CA ARG A 140 51.78 -17.73 16.39
C ARG A 140 52.74 -18.88 16.12
N PHE A 141 52.26 -19.95 15.47
CA PHE A 141 53.09 -21.09 15.10
C PHE A 141 54.29 -20.69 14.22
N VAL A 142 54.08 -19.86 13.20
CA VAL A 142 55.17 -19.37 12.32
C VAL A 142 56.16 -18.50 13.11
N ALA A 143 55.68 -17.66 14.03
CA ALA A 143 56.54 -16.84 14.88
C ALA A 143 57.40 -17.72 15.81
N ASP A 144 56.78 -18.68 16.49
CA ASP A 144 57.45 -19.61 17.41
C ASP A 144 58.52 -20.43 16.68
N MET A 145 58.20 -20.98 15.50
CA MET A 145 59.17 -21.72 14.68
C MET A 145 60.32 -20.84 14.18
N SER A 146 60.06 -19.58 13.84
CA SER A 146 61.12 -18.65 13.42
C SER A 146 62.10 -18.34 14.56
N HIS A 147 61.62 -18.31 15.80
CA HIS A 147 62.45 -18.14 16.99
C HIS A 147 63.28 -19.39 17.29
N GLU A 148 62.69 -20.58 17.19
CA GLU A 148 63.38 -21.86 17.43
C GLU A 148 64.42 -22.19 16.37
N LEU A 149 64.23 -21.77 15.11
CA LEU A 149 65.20 -22.01 14.03
C LEU A 149 66.37 -21.01 14.03
N ARG A 150 66.17 -19.78 14.50
CA ARG A 150 67.21 -18.75 14.53
C ARG A 150 68.37 -19.10 15.48
N THR A 151 68.05 -19.64 16.65
CA THR A 151 69.03 -20.02 17.68
C THR A 151 70.07 -21.05 17.19
N PRO A 152 69.69 -22.21 16.60
CA PRO A 152 70.64 -23.18 16.08
C PRO A 152 71.36 -22.68 14.81
N LEU A 153 70.71 -21.93 13.93
CA LEU A 153 71.36 -21.38 12.72
C LEU A 153 72.49 -20.39 13.06
N THR A 154 72.30 -19.59 14.10
CA THR A 154 73.34 -18.68 14.61
C THR A 154 74.53 -19.46 15.17
N ALA A 155 74.28 -20.60 15.82
CA ALA A 155 75.36 -21.46 16.33
C ALA A 155 76.17 -22.14 15.21
N ILE A 156 75.52 -22.56 14.11
CA ILE A 156 76.22 -23.19 12.97
C ILE A 156 77.06 -22.15 12.19
N THR A 157 76.54 -20.93 12.03
CA THR A 157 77.25 -19.86 11.29
C THR A 157 78.37 -19.21 12.09
N ALA A 158 78.38 -19.33 13.43
CA ALA A 158 79.48 -18.85 14.27
C ALA A 158 80.71 -19.80 14.31
N VAL A 159 80.57 -21.03 13.80
CA VAL A 159 81.63 -22.07 13.82
C VAL A 159 82.46 -22.10 12.53
N THR A 160 82.14 -21.28 11.55
CA THR A 160 82.88 -21.11 10.29
C THR A 160 83.43 -19.70 10.16
#